data_AF-A0A6I5CWM2-F1
#
_entry.id   AF-A0A6I5CWM2-F1
#
_cell.length_a   1.000
_cell.length_b   1.000
_cell.length_c   1.000
_cell.angle_alpha   90.00
_cell.angle_beta   90.00
_cell.angle_gamma   90.00
#
_symmetry.space_group_name_H-M   'P 1'
#
loop_
_entity.id
_entity.type
_entity.pdbx_description
1 polymer ?
#
loop_
_entity_poly.entity_id
_entity_poly.type
_entity_poly.pdbx_seq_one_letter_code
_entity_poly.pdbx_strand_id
1 'polypeptide(L)' 'MTDDQERVRPSGVWATAVGVARVRALETEREDALFRDPLARAF' A
#
# COMPACT_ATOMS: atom_id res chain seq x y z
N MET A 1 22.43 11.96 -21.19
CA MET A 1 22.39 11.41 -19.82
C MET A 1 21.16 10.54 -19.76
N THR A 2 21.35 9.24 -19.98
CA THR A 2 20.28 8.27 -20.14
C THR A 2 19.80 7.84 -18.75
N ASP A 3 18.48 7.78 -18.58
CA ASP A 3 17.76 7.37 -17.39
C ASP A 3 18.29 6.05 -16.80
N ASP A 4 19.09 6.13 -15.75
CA ASP A 4 19.12 5.09 -14.72
C ASP A 4 18.06 5.46 -13.67
N GLN A 5 16.79 5.35 -14.06
CA GLN A 5 15.76 5.04 -13.08
C GLN A 5 16.11 3.67 -12.52
N GLU A 6 16.92 3.68 -11.47
CA GLU A 6 17.17 2.54 -10.61
C GLU A 6 15.80 1.97 -10.26
N ARG A 7 15.41 0.89 -10.95
CA ARG A 7 14.20 0.14 -10.64
C ARG A 7 14.41 -0.37 -9.23
N VAL A 8 13.94 0.40 -8.25
CA VAL A 8 13.91 0.00 -6.85
C VAL A 8 13.14 -1.30 -6.83
N ARG A 9 13.88 -2.40 -6.73
CA ARG A 9 13.25 -3.71 -6.60
C ARG A 9 12.51 -3.66 -5.28
N PRO A 10 11.20 -3.90 -5.27
CA PRO A 10 10.44 -3.80 -4.03
C PRO A 10 11.07 -4.74 -3.02
N SER A 11 11.56 -4.15 -1.93
CA SER A 11 12.12 -4.92 -0.82
C SER A 11 11.00 -5.78 -0.21
N GLY A 12 11.37 -6.84 0.52
CA GLY A 12 10.38 -7.64 1.26
C GLY A 12 9.51 -6.76 2.16
N VAL A 13 10.11 -5.74 2.80
CA VAL A 13 9.40 -4.75 3.61
C VAL A 13 8.41 -3.94 2.78
N TRP A 14 8.79 -3.48 1.58
CA TRP A 14 7.87 -2.74 0.70
C TRP A 14 6.67 -3.61 0.30
N ALA A 15 6.92 -4.86 -0.10
CA ALA A 15 5.85 -5.77 -0.51
C ALA A 15 4.87 -6.04 0.65
N THR A 16 5.39 -6.24 1.86
CA THR A 16 4.57 -6.40 3.06
C THR A 16 3.79 -5.12 3.37
N ALA A 17 4.43 -3.94 3.31
CA ALA A 17 3.79 -2.65 3.59
C ALA A 17 2.63 -2.35 2.64
N VAL A 18 2.80 -2.60 1.34
CA VAL A 18 1.72 -2.47 0.35
C VAL A 18 0.63 -3.51 0.60
N GLY A 19 1.00 -4.76 0.91
CA GLY A 19 0.03 -5.81 1.25
C GLY A 19 -0.88 -5.43 2.41
N VAL A 20 -0.31 -4.92 3.51
CA VAL A 20 -1.12 -4.48 4.67
C VAL A 20 -1.92 -3.21 4.36
N ALA A 21 -1.42 -2.30 3.51
CA ALA A 21 -2.19 -1.13 3.09
C ALA A 21 -3.48 -1.55 2.35
N ARG A 22 -3.39 -2.52 1.45
CA ARG A 22 -4.57 -3.07 0.76
C ARG A 22 -5.58 -3.68 1.72
N VAL A 23 -5.13 -4.43 2.73
CA VAL A 23 -6.04 -4.98 3.76
C VAL A 23 -6.75 -3.86 4.52
N ARG A 24 -6.04 -2.78 4.87
CA ARG A 24 -6.66 -1.61 5.54
C ARG A 24 -7.65 -0.88 4.63
N ALA A 25 -7.40 -0.82 3.32
CA ALA A 25 -8.34 -0.26 2.37
C ALA A 25 -9.66 -1.06 2.34
N LEU A 26 -9.58 -2.39 2.34
CA LEU A 26 -10.75 -3.26 2.42
C LEU A 26 -11.51 -3.09 3.72
N GLU A 27 -10.81 -2.99 4.86
CA GLU A 27 -11.45 -2.75 6.16
C GLU A 27 -12.20 -1.41 6.17
N THR A 28 -11.60 -0.36 5.59
CA THR A 28 -12.19 0.98 5.51
C THR A 28 -13.48 1.02 4.68
N GLU A 29 -13.66 0.10 3.74
CA GLU A 29 -14.83 0.01 2.86
C GLU A 29 -16.04 -0.69 3.49
N ARG A 30 -15.84 -1.36 4.62
CA ARG A 30 -16.93 -2.04 5.31
C ARG A 30 -17.92 -1.05 5.89
N GLU A 31 -19.20 -1.43 5.89
CA GLU A 31 -20.26 -0.66 6.55
C GLU A 31 -19.99 -0.52 8.06
N ASP A 32 -19.45 -1.57 8.68
CA ASP A 32 -19.12 -1.69 10.11
C ASP A 32 -17.62 -1.62 10.40
N ALA A 33 -16.87 -0.83 9.62
CA ALA A 33 -15.40 -0.77 9.71
C ALA A 33 -14.88 -0.54 11.14
N LEU A 34 -13.96 -1.39 11.60
CA LEU A 34 -13.28 -1.29 12.90
C LEU A 34 -12.43 -0.01 13.00
N PHE A 35 -11.83 0.39 11.88
CA PHE A 35 -11.09 1.64 11.73
C PHE A 35 -11.15 2.11 10.27
N ARG A 36 -10.72 3.36 10.04
CA ARG A 36 -10.67 3.95 8.69
C ARG A 36 -9.27 4.48 8.40
N ASP A 37 -8.68 4.02 7.30
CA ASP A 37 -7.43 4.54 6.75
C ASP A 37 -7.72 5.19 5.38
N PRO A 38 -7.91 6.51 5.32
CA PRO A 38 -8.25 7.21 4.07
C PRO A 38 -7.11 7.22 3.05
N LEU A 39 -5.88 6.91 3.46
CA LEU A 39 -4.70 6.93 2.59
C LEU A 39 -4.36 5.55 2.01
N ALA A 40 -4.91 4.47 2.60
CA ALA A 40 -4.61 3.10 2.20
C ALA A 40 -4.86 2.78 0.72
N ARG A 41 -5.84 3.44 0.08
CA ARG A 41 -6.16 3.24 -1.35
C ARG A 41 -5.08 3.75 -2.32
N ALA A 42 -4.16 4.59 -1.85
CA ALA A 42 -3.10 5.17 -2.68
C ALA A 42 -1.93 4.20 -2.93
N PHE A 43 -1.93 3.01 -2.31
CA PHE A 43 -0.83 2.03 -2.31
C PHE A 43 -1.31 0.66 -2.81
#